data_AF-A0A109K1D6-F1
#
_entry.id   AF-A0A109K1D6-F1
#
_cell.length_a   1.000
_cell.length_b   1.000
_cell.length_c   1.000
_cell.angle_alpha   90.00
_cell.angle_beta   90.00
_cell.angle_gamma   90.00
#
_symmetry.space_group_name_H-M   'P 1'
#
loop_
_entity.id
_entity.type
_entity.pdbx_description
1 polymer ?
#
loop_
_entity_poly.entity_id
_entity_poly.type
_entity_poly.pdbx_seq_one_letter_code
_entity_poly.pdbx_strand_id
1 'polypeptide(L)'
;MRRQTPTGGINSAGSSRALRLDPLSLPLSFHAHDVRADGGTRQVELHRERVVLRRAVKGMRMAVNVRVSDFLGVAVRGIDDAQMLVLVHRDPALTIPLGTSTDADEITSAWQMWSDIFGLPQLTEEAPRDPAPRRRRRTAIRGRRPKFLVRRRTGFRLNEASVHRGEREIIARD
;
A
#
# COMPACT_ATOMS: atom_id res chain seq x y z
N MET A 1 -0.01 32.59 -25.80
CA MET A 1 0.45 31.22 -26.13
C MET A 1 1.61 30.87 -25.20
N ARG A 2 1.38 29.95 -24.25
CA ARG A 2 2.31 29.62 -23.16
C ARG A 2 3.11 28.38 -23.58
N ARG A 3 4.42 28.51 -23.81
CA ARG A 3 5.30 27.37 -24.11
C ARG A 3 5.58 26.60 -22.82
N GLN A 4 5.11 25.35 -22.73
CA GLN A 4 5.60 24.39 -21.75
C GLN A 4 6.86 23.73 -22.32
N THR A 5 7.98 23.86 -21.63
CA THR A 5 9.18 23.06 -21.87
C THR A 5 9.05 21.73 -21.14
N PRO A 6 9.28 20.58 -21.80
CA PRO A 6 9.37 19.30 -21.12
C PRO A 6 10.74 19.22 -20.43
N THR A 7 10.76 19.14 -19.10
CA THR A 7 11.99 18.79 -18.37
C THR A 7 12.33 17.33 -18.67
N GLY A 8 13.51 17.13 -19.24
CA GLY A 8 13.99 15.87 -19.77
C GLY A 8 14.02 14.74 -18.73
N GLY A 9 13.73 13.54 -19.23
CA GLY A 9 13.88 12.31 -18.48
C GLY A 9 15.34 12.08 -18.14
N ILE A 10 15.60 11.85 -16.86
CA ILE A 10 16.85 11.26 -16.41
C ILE A 10 16.59 9.74 -16.42
N ASN A 11 16.79 9.10 -17.58
CA ASN A 11 16.87 7.64 -17.65
C ASN A 11 18.31 7.20 -17.38
N SER A 12 18.43 6.08 -16.66
CA SER A 12 19.63 5.42 -16.15
C SER A 12 20.86 5.52 -17.06
N ALA A 13 21.92 6.15 -16.55
CA ALA A 13 23.28 5.91 -17.00
C ALA A 13 23.93 4.88 -16.07
N GLY A 14 24.42 3.79 -16.65
CA GLY A 14 25.05 2.69 -15.93
C GLY A 14 26.33 3.06 -15.19
N SER A 15 26.76 2.10 -14.36
CA SER A 15 27.94 2.05 -13.50
C SER A 15 27.61 2.24 -12.03
N SER A 16 27.28 1.13 -11.36
CA SER A 16 27.46 0.81 -9.92
C SER A 16 27.33 1.94 -8.88
N ARG A 17 26.56 2.99 -9.16
CA ARG A 17 26.33 4.09 -8.24
C ARG A 17 24.97 3.87 -7.61
N ALA A 18 25.05 3.47 -6.35
CA ALA A 18 24.00 3.52 -5.36
C ALA A 18 23.08 4.73 -5.59
N LEU A 19 21.75 4.51 -5.57
CA LEU A 19 20.75 5.58 -5.72
C LEU A 19 21.06 6.68 -4.71
N ARG A 20 21.27 7.93 -5.12
CA ARG A 20 21.55 9.03 -4.18
C ARG A 20 20.71 10.23 -4.57
N LEU A 21 19.69 10.51 -3.77
CA LEU A 21 18.84 11.68 -3.95
C LEU A 21 19.32 12.80 -3.02
N ASP A 22 19.45 14.00 -3.55
CA ASP A 22 19.80 15.19 -2.78
C ASP A 22 18.53 15.84 -2.18
N PRO A 23 18.39 15.89 -0.84
CA PRO A 23 17.26 16.51 -0.17
C PRO A 23 17.03 17.99 -0.53
N LEU A 24 18.10 18.72 -0.86
CA LEU A 24 18.03 20.17 -1.13
C LEU A 24 17.54 20.48 -2.54
N SER A 25 17.59 19.50 -3.45
CA SER A 25 17.19 19.62 -4.85
C SER A 25 15.70 19.34 -5.11
N LEU A 26 14.86 19.34 -4.07
CA LEU A 26 13.41 19.15 -4.25
C LEU A 26 12.79 20.27 -5.11
N PRO A 27 11.87 19.94 -6.04
CA PRO A 27 11.28 18.62 -6.25
C PRO A 27 12.14 17.68 -7.11
N LEU A 28 12.08 16.38 -6.80
CA LEU A 28 12.82 15.34 -7.52
C LEU A 28 11.86 14.42 -8.28
N SER A 29 12.26 13.93 -9.46
CA SER A 29 11.56 12.86 -10.17
C SER A 29 12.53 11.75 -10.57
N PHE A 30 12.16 10.51 -10.28
CA PHE A 30 12.98 9.33 -10.54
C PHE A 30 12.12 8.06 -10.66
N HIS A 31 12.72 6.98 -11.15
CA HIS A 31 12.09 5.67 -11.20
C HIS A 31 12.53 4.81 -10.03
N ALA A 32 11.59 4.12 -9.40
CA ALA A 32 11.84 3.18 -8.31
C ALA A 32 11.25 1.81 -8.64
N HIS A 33 11.86 0.76 -8.09
CA HIS A 33 11.35 -0.60 -8.24
C HIS A 33 10.02 -0.77 -7.49
N ASP A 34 9.05 -1.41 -8.13
CA ASP A 34 7.74 -1.75 -7.57
C ASP A 34 7.28 -3.10 -8.15
N VAL A 35 7.37 -4.15 -7.34
CA VAL A 35 6.99 -5.53 -7.72
C VAL A 35 5.53 -5.63 -8.18
N ARG A 36 4.67 -4.70 -7.75
CA ARG A 36 3.24 -4.71 -8.12
C ARG A 36 2.96 -4.00 -9.43
N ALA A 37 3.90 -3.19 -9.93
CA ALA A 37 3.71 -2.43 -11.16
C ALA A 37 3.99 -3.29 -12.39
N ASP A 38 3.25 -3.04 -13.47
CA ASP A 38 3.56 -3.57 -14.78
C ASP A 38 4.95 -3.06 -15.20
N GLY A 39 5.84 -3.99 -15.55
CA GLY A 39 7.25 -3.65 -15.83
C GLY A 39 8.11 -3.42 -14.59
N GLY A 40 7.61 -3.72 -13.39
CA GLY A 40 8.40 -3.74 -12.15
C GLY A 40 8.88 -2.37 -11.66
N THR A 41 8.39 -1.27 -12.23
CA THR A 41 8.86 0.08 -11.92
C THR A 41 7.71 1.07 -11.79
N ARG A 42 7.93 2.11 -10.97
CA ARG A 42 7.03 3.25 -10.81
C ARG A 42 7.80 4.55 -10.93
N GLN A 43 7.16 5.57 -11.46
CA GLN A 43 7.69 6.92 -11.43
C GLN A 43 7.29 7.59 -10.12
N VAL A 44 8.25 8.20 -9.44
CA VAL A 44 8.04 8.95 -8.20
C VAL A 44 8.35 10.42 -8.47
N GLU A 45 7.48 11.31 -8.01
CA GLU A 45 7.75 12.74 -7.87
C GLU A 45 7.69 13.09 -6.38
N LEU A 46 8.82 13.51 -5.84
CA LEU A 46 8.99 13.85 -4.44
C LEU A 46 9.02 15.37 -4.31
N HIS A 47 8.06 15.92 -3.58
CA HIS A 47 8.01 17.31 -3.16
C HIS A 47 8.23 17.41 -1.64
N ARG A 48 8.41 18.63 -1.14
CA ARG A 48 8.54 18.89 0.31
C ARG A 48 7.30 18.46 1.12
N GLU A 49 6.10 18.62 0.56
CA GLU A 49 4.85 18.36 1.30
C GLU A 49 4.08 17.13 0.79
N ARG A 50 4.43 16.60 -0.38
CA ARG A 50 3.70 15.50 -1.02
C ARG A 50 4.59 14.63 -1.89
N VAL A 51 4.14 13.39 -2.08
CA VAL A 51 4.72 12.42 -3.00
C VAL A 51 3.66 12.01 -4.01
N VAL A 52 4.00 12.07 -5.30
CA VAL A 52 3.14 11.55 -6.37
C VAL A 52 3.79 10.32 -6.97
N LEU A 53 3.06 9.20 -6.96
CA LEU A 53 3.51 7.94 -7.53
C LEU A 53 2.66 7.64 -8.77
N ARG A 54 3.30 7.34 -9.91
CA ARG A 54 2.62 6.88 -11.12
C ARG A 54 3.09 5.47 -11.47
N ARG A 55 2.13 4.56 -11.67
CA ARG A 55 2.38 3.17 -12.09
C ARG A 55 1.23 2.63 -12.93
N ALA A 56 1.47 1.52 -13.63
CA ALA A 56 0.43 0.71 -14.22
C ALA A 56 0.32 -0.62 -13.45
N VAL A 57 -0.88 -1.17 -13.28
CA VAL A 57 -1.10 -2.51 -12.71
C VAL A 57 -2.17 -3.21 -13.53
N LYS A 58 -1.84 -4.35 -14.15
CA LYS A 58 -2.73 -5.10 -15.05
C LYS A 58 -3.32 -4.22 -16.18
N GLY A 59 -2.49 -3.35 -16.76
CA GLY A 59 -2.88 -2.41 -17.81
C GLY A 59 -3.57 -1.13 -17.30
N MET A 60 -3.92 -1.06 -16.01
CA MET A 60 -4.55 0.11 -15.42
C MET A 60 -3.50 1.11 -14.94
N ARG A 61 -3.40 2.24 -15.63
CA ARG A 61 -2.56 3.38 -15.22
C ARG A 61 -3.21 4.13 -14.07
N MET A 62 -2.44 4.40 -13.02
CA MET A 62 -2.91 5.12 -11.83
C MET A 62 -1.84 6.09 -11.32
N ALA A 63 -2.32 7.15 -10.68
CA ALA A 63 -1.50 8.10 -9.94
C ALA A 63 -2.00 8.22 -8.51
N VAL A 64 -1.11 8.10 -7.53
CA VAL A 64 -1.42 8.20 -6.10
C VAL A 64 -0.69 9.43 -5.56
N ASN A 65 -1.42 10.31 -4.87
CA ASN A 65 -0.87 11.49 -4.21
C ASN A 65 -0.98 11.30 -2.70
N VAL A 66 0.16 11.33 -2.01
CA VAL A 66 0.29 11.07 -0.57
C VAL A 66 0.96 12.29 0.06
N ARG A 67 0.46 12.77 1.20
CA ARG A 67 1.16 13.84 1.92
C ARG A 67 2.41 13.28 2.59
N VAL A 68 3.45 14.08 2.69
CA VAL A 68 4.66 13.70 3.44
C VAL A 68 4.32 13.43 4.91
N SER A 69 3.37 14.16 5.49
CA SER A 69 2.90 13.92 6.88
C SER A 69 2.17 12.59 7.10
N ASP A 70 1.78 11.87 6.05
CA ASP A 70 1.17 10.53 6.17
C ASP A 70 2.24 9.42 6.27
N PHE A 71 3.51 9.75 6.05
CA PHE A 71 4.63 8.82 6.26
C PHE A 71 4.96 8.69 7.75
N LEU A 72 5.47 7.51 8.12
CA LEU A 72 5.81 7.20 9.50
C LEU A 72 7.11 7.90 9.94
N GLY A 73 8.02 8.13 9.00
CA GLY A 73 9.34 8.67 9.27
C GLY A 73 10.36 8.27 8.22
N VAL A 74 11.60 8.70 8.42
CA VAL A 74 12.75 8.29 7.60
C VAL A 74 13.49 7.21 8.37
N ALA A 75 13.79 6.08 7.72
CA ALA A 75 14.50 4.95 8.34
C ALA A 75 15.75 4.59 7.55
N VAL A 76 16.73 4.04 8.25
CA VAL A 76 17.89 3.37 7.65
C VAL A 76 17.66 1.86 7.70
N ARG A 77 17.98 1.17 6.61
CA ARG A 77 17.93 -0.30 6.49
C ARG A 77 19.28 -0.83 6.03
N GLY A 78 19.73 -1.93 6.61
CA GLY A 78 20.90 -2.65 6.08
C GLY A 78 20.56 -3.38 4.78
N ILE A 79 21.43 -3.28 3.77
CA ILE A 79 21.36 -4.06 2.53
C ILE A 79 22.77 -4.53 2.18
N ASP A 80 23.03 -5.82 2.38
CA ASP A 80 24.35 -6.43 2.18
C ASP A 80 25.46 -5.60 2.87
N ASP A 81 26.44 -5.09 2.10
CA ASP A 81 27.55 -4.27 2.59
C ASP A 81 27.24 -2.75 2.62
N ALA A 82 25.99 -2.36 2.39
CA ALA A 82 25.55 -0.98 2.32
C ALA A 82 24.34 -0.69 3.23
N GLN A 83 24.06 0.60 3.42
CA GLN A 83 22.87 1.08 4.09
C GLN A 83 21.97 1.79 3.09
N MET A 84 20.65 1.62 3.25
CA MET A 84 19.61 2.26 2.47
C MET A 84 18.78 3.19 3.35
N LEU A 85 18.66 4.44 2.91
CA LEU A 85 17.74 5.40 3.48
C LEU A 85 16.38 5.32 2.78
N VAL A 86 15.31 5.27 3.57
CA VAL A 86 13.96 5.01 3.09
C VAL A 86 12.95 5.92 3.80
N LEU A 87 12.08 6.56 3.03
CA LEU A 87 10.90 7.24 3.55
C LEU A 87 9.77 6.22 3.76
N VAL A 88 9.47 5.90 5.01
CA VAL A 88 8.63 4.76 5.38
C VAL A 88 7.16 5.14 5.40
N HIS A 89 6.34 4.42 4.65
CA HIS A 89 4.89 4.51 4.71
C HIS A 89 4.29 3.25 5.32
N ARG A 90 3.12 3.36 5.96
CA ARG A 90 2.40 2.21 6.52
C ARG A 90 2.06 1.14 5.49
N ASP A 91 1.76 1.55 4.26
CA ASP A 91 1.65 0.66 3.10
C ASP A 91 3.04 0.49 2.46
N PRO A 92 3.62 -0.72 2.44
CA PRO A 92 4.92 -0.99 1.80
C PRO A 92 4.97 -0.57 0.33
N ALA A 93 3.85 -0.61 -0.39
CA ALA A 93 3.79 -0.21 -1.79
C ALA A 93 3.87 1.31 -2.01
N LEU A 94 3.91 2.11 -0.95
CA LEU A 94 4.09 3.57 -0.98
C LEU A 94 5.40 4.03 -0.32
N THR A 95 6.15 3.11 0.30
CA THR A 95 7.47 3.39 0.89
C THR A 95 8.46 3.78 -0.19
N ILE A 96 9.20 4.88 -0.03
CA ILE A 96 10.04 5.47 -1.08
C ILE A 96 11.53 5.32 -0.73
N PRO A 97 12.37 4.75 -1.61
CA PRO A 97 13.81 4.76 -1.42
C PRO A 97 14.37 6.17 -1.64
N LEU A 98 15.16 6.66 -0.68
CA LEU A 98 15.80 7.98 -0.74
C LEU A 98 17.26 7.88 -1.16
N GLY A 99 17.95 6.80 -0.79
CA GLY A 99 19.25 6.50 -1.33
C GLY A 99 19.94 5.32 -0.68
N THR A 100 21.09 4.95 -1.21
CA THR A 100 21.99 3.91 -0.69
C THR A 100 23.42 4.47 -0.60
N SER A 101 24.17 4.06 0.41
CA SER A 101 25.61 4.34 0.53
C SER A 101 26.26 3.27 1.41
N THR A 102 27.55 3.00 1.18
CA THR A 102 28.38 2.17 2.06
C THR A 102 29.00 2.98 3.19
N ASP A 103 28.97 4.32 3.10
CA ASP A 103 29.47 5.23 4.12
C ASP A 103 28.38 5.56 5.15
N ALA A 104 28.63 5.19 6.40
CA ALA A 104 27.71 5.39 7.51
C ALA A 104 27.54 6.88 7.88
N ASP A 105 28.58 7.70 7.72
CA ASP A 105 28.52 9.13 8.04
C ASP A 105 27.68 9.88 7.01
N GLU A 106 27.80 9.48 5.73
CA GLU A 106 26.93 9.99 4.66
C GLU A 106 25.46 9.65 4.91
N ILE A 107 25.17 8.40 5.29
CA ILE A 107 23.80 7.95 5.56
C ILE A 107 23.23 8.67 6.77
N THR A 108 24.01 8.84 7.84
CA THR A 108 23.58 9.54 9.05
C THR A 108 23.28 11.01 8.75
N SER A 109 24.14 11.67 7.97
CA SER A 109 23.93 13.06 7.55
C SER A 109 22.69 13.20 6.66
N ALA A 110 22.52 12.30 5.69
CA ALA A 110 21.35 12.27 4.81
C ALA A 110 20.06 11.99 5.59
N TRP A 111 20.11 11.07 6.57
CA TRP A 111 18.99 10.73 7.42
C TRP A 111 18.48 11.95 8.19
N GLN A 112 19.39 12.71 8.80
CA GLN A 112 19.06 13.94 9.49
C GLN A 112 18.46 14.99 8.54
N MET A 113 19.12 15.26 7.41
CA MET A 113 18.62 16.25 6.45
C MET A 113 17.22 15.93 5.91
N TRP A 114 16.97 14.67 5.56
CA TRP A 114 15.66 14.25 5.08
C TRP A 114 14.59 14.35 6.17
N SER A 115 14.91 13.97 7.40
CA SER A 115 14.00 14.13 8.54
C SER A 115 13.65 15.58 8.81
N ASP A 116 14.64 16.48 8.79
CA ASP A 116 14.44 17.91 9.03
C ASP A 116 13.62 18.57 7.93
N ILE A 117 13.92 18.28 6.66
CA ILE A 117 13.19 18.86 5.51
C ILE A 117 11.72 18.45 5.48
N PHE A 118 11.43 17.20 5.86
CA PHE A 118 10.07 16.68 5.88
C PHE A 118 9.34 16.91 7.21
N GLY A 119 10.04 17.34 8.25
CA GLY A 119 9.50 17.43 9.61
C GLY A 119 9.04 16.06 10.13
N LEU A 120 9.78 15.00 9.81
CA LEU A 120 9.43 13.61 10.12
C LEU A 120 10.48 12.98 11.05
N PRO A 121 10.05 12.08 11.96
CA PRO A 121 10.98 11.45 12.89
C PRO A 121 11.97 10.53 12.17
N GLN A 122 13.16 10.44 12.76
CA GLN A 122 14.14 9.42 12.45
C GLN A 122 13.69 8.11 13.10
N LEU A 123 13.52 7.05 12.31
CA LEU A 123 13.12 5.73 12.77
C LEU A 123 14.34 4.80 12.77
N THR A 124 14.80 4.41 13.96
CA THR A 124 15.70 3.27 14.11
C THR A 124 14.91 2.01 13.74
N GLU A 125 15.55 1.03 13.10
CA GLU A 125 14.91 -0.23 12.77
C GLU A 125 14.60 -1.01 14.07
N GLU A 126 13.50 -0.67 14.74
CA GLU A 126 12.97 -1.40 15.89
C GLU A 126 11.66 -2.09 15.53
N ALA A 127 11.81 -3.41 15.34
CA ALA A 127 10.85 -4.49 15.45
C ALA A 127 9.63 -4.46 14.51
N PRO A 128 9.17 -5.65 14.05
CA PRO A 128 7.91 -5.78 13.34
C PRO A 128 6.80 -5.23 14.24
N ARG A 129 6.29 -4.05 13.88
CA ARG A 129 5.19 -3.42 14.60
C ARG A 129 4.00 -4.37 14.48
N ASP A 130 3.62 -4.98 15.61
CA ASP A 130 2.46 -5.85 15.65
C ASP A 130 1.27 -5.13 15.00
N PRO A 131 0.56 -5.80 14.08
CA PRO A 131 -0.54 -5.16 13.36
C PRO A 131 -1.49 -4.58 14.40
N ALA A 132 -1.62 -3.24 14.38
CA ALA A 132 -2.47 -2.53 15.33
C ALA A 132 -3.80 -3.27 15.44
N PRO A 133 -4.21 -3.71 16.65
CA PRO A 133 -5.28 -4.66 16.82
C PRO A 133 -6.47 -4.17 16.02
N ARG A 134 -6.87 -4.97 15.03
CA ARG A 134 -7.97 -4.63 14.12
C ARG A 134 -9.10 -4.18 15.01
N ARG A 135 -9.42 -2.87 14.98
CA ARG A 135 -10.55 -2.30 15.71
C ARG A 135 -11.75 -3.10 15.22
N ARG A 136 -12.13 -4.14 15.98
CA ARG A 136 -13.37 -4.88 15.75
C ARG A 136 -14.37 -3.77 15.72
N ARG A 137 -14.93 -3.46 14.55
CA ARG A 137 -16.03 -2.51 14.44
C ARG A 137 -16.96 -2.96 15.56
N ARG A 138 -17.16 -2.12 16.58
CA ARG A 138 -18.27 -2.27 17.51
C ARG A 138 -19.49 -2.01 16.66
N THR A 139 -19.82 -2.99 15.83
CA THR A 139 -20.94 -2.92 14.93
C THR A 139 -22.13 -2.89 15.88
N ALA A 140 -22.87 -1.78 15.90
CA ALA A 140 -24.15 -1.64 16.61
C ALA A 140 -25.17 -2.75 16.24
N ILE A 141 -24.82 -3.60 15.28
CA ILE A 141 -25.53 -4.79 14.84
C ILE A 141 -25.48 -5.93 15.86
N ARG A 142 -24.61 -5.91 16.89
CA ARG A 142 -24.59 -6.98 17.91
C ARG A 142 -25.92 -7.11 18.68
N GLY A 143 -26.71 -6.02 18.75
CA GLY A 143 -28.07 -6.02 19.32
C GLY A 143 -29.20 -6.00 18.30
N ARG A 144 -28.92 -5.97 16.98
CA ARG A 144 -29.99 -6.00 15.96
C ARG A 144 -30.48 -7.42 15.76
N ARG A 145 -31.82 -7.59 15.80
CA ARG A 145 -32.49 -8.82 15.39
C ARG A 145 -32.13 -9.14 13.92
N PRO A 146 -31.56 -10.32 13.62
CA PRO A 146 -31.29 -10.73 12.25
C PRO A 146 -32.60 -10.74 11.43
N LYS A 147 -32.63 -10.04 10.29
CA LYS A 147 -33.80 -10.03 9.39
C LYS A 147 -33.91 -11.30 8.53
N PHE A 148 -32.82 -12.05 8.42
CA PHE A 148 -32.75 -13.30 7.66
C PHE A 148 -31.96 -14.34 8.45
N LEU A 149 -32.58 -15.48 8.75
CA LEU A 149 -31.87 -16.65 9.27
C LEU A 149 -31.11 -17.28 8.10
N VAL A 150 -29.83 -16.95 7.98
CA VAL A 150 -28.93 -17.45 6.90
C VAL A 150 -28.66 -18.96 7.03
N ARG A 151 -29.10 -19.59 8.13
CA ARG A 151 -29.09 -21.04 8.30
C ARG A 151 -30.51 -21.52 8.55
N ARG A 152 -31.24 -21.82 7.47
CA ARG A 152 -32.34 -22.78 7.58
C ARG A 152 -31.71 -24.13 7.93
N ARG A 153 -31.83 -24.54 9.20
CA ARG A 153 -31.66 -25.96 9.55
C ARG A 153 -32.73 -26.69 8.75
N THR A 154 -32.35 -27.56 7.83
CA THR A 154 -33.31 -28.44 7.16
C THR A 154 -34.07 -29.18 8.25
N GLY A 155 -35.40 -29.01 8.30
CA GLY A 155 -36.23 -29.70 9.28
C GLY A 155 -35.97 -31.20 9.18
N PHE A 156 -35.67 -31.84 10.31
CA PHE A 156 -35.60 -33.29 10.37
C PHE A 156 -37.04 -33.80 10.24
N ARG A 157 -37.31 -34.66 9.26
CA ARG A 157 -38.64 -35.27 9.15
C ARG A 157 -38.81 -36.19 10.35
N LEU A 158 -39.82 -35.95 11.17
CA LEU A 158 -40.12 -36.81 12.31
C LEU A 158 -40.54 -38.22 11.86
N ASN A 159 -41.07 -38.35 10.64
CA ASN A 159 -41.50 -39.62 10.02
C ASN A 159 -41.05 -39.68 8.54
N GLU A 160 -40.91 -40.90 8.01
CA GLU A 160 -40.74 -41.11 6.56
C GLU A 160 -41.91 -40.51 5.77
N ALA A 161 -41.65 -40.06 4.54
CA ALA A 161 -42.72 -39.50 3.71
C ALA A 161 -43.74 -40.58 3.39
N SER A 162 -44.99 -40.39 3.82
CA SER A 162 -46.10 -41.26 3.42
C SER A 162 -46.33 -41.10 1.92
N VAL A 163 -45.88 -42.10 1.15
CA VAL A 163 -46.14 -42.17 -0.29
C VAL A 163 -47.43 -42.96 -0.48
N HIS A 164 -48.52 -42.24 -0.68
CA HIS A 164 -49.84 -42.82 -0.96
C HIS A 164 -49.88 -43.30 -2.42
N ARG A 165 -49.55 -44.58 -2.67
CA ARG A 165 -49.72 -45.19 -3.99
C ARG A 165 -51.12 -45.76 -4.12
N GLY A 166 -51.84 -45.35 -5.18
CA GLY A 166 -53.15 -45.93 -5.54
C GLY A 166 -54.37 -45.17 -5.01
N GLU A 167 -54.19 -44.03 -4.35
CA GLU A 167 -55.30 -43.18 -3.95
C GLU A 167 -55.82 -42.36 -5.15
N ARG A 168 -57.14 -42.16 -5.23
CA ARG A 168 -57.77 -41.30 -6.25
C ARG A 168 -57.62 -39.84 -5.83
N GLU A 169 -56.95 -39.06 -6.68
CA GLU A 169 -56.83 -37.62 -6.51
C GLU A 169 -58.22 -36.97 -6.54
N ILE A 170 -58.59 -36.28 -5.46
CA ILE A 170 -59.85 -35.53 -5.39
C ILE A 170 -59.59 -34.14 -5.96
N ILE A 171 -59.85 -33.97 -7.25
CA ILE A 171 -59.80 -32.66 -7.91
C ILE A 171 -61.21 -32.06 -7.86
N ALA A 172 -61.34 -30.88 -7.25
CA ALA A 172 -62.55 -30.08 -7.40
C ALA A 172 -62.61 -29.57 -8.85
N ARG A 173 -63.64 -29.99 -9.59
CA ARG A 173 -64.00 -29.35 -10.86
C ARG A 173 -65.14 -28.39 -10.57
N ASP A 174 -65.09 -27.23 -11.25
CA ASP A 174 -66.00 -26.08 -11.10
C ASP A 174 -67.49 -26.44 -11.03
#